data_AF-A0A927SGJ2-F1
#
_entry.id   AF-A0A927SGJ2-F1
#
_cell.length_a   1.000
_cell.length_b   1.000
_cell.length_c   1.000
_cell.angle_alpha   90.00
_cell.angle_beta   90.00
_cell.angle_gamma   90.00
#
_symmetry.space_group_name_H-M   'P 1'
#
loop_
_entity.id
_entity.type
_entity.pdbx_description
1 polymer ?
#
loop_
_entity_poly.entity_id
_entity_poly.type
_entity_poly.pdbx_seq_one_letter_code
_entity_poly.pdbx_strand_id
1 'polypeptide(L)'
;MKKILSLMIALALVLGCTAALADESVRLSQVYCAPNGSGSVGIVTVALQGDVIVAVHIDELQWMDAGSVSVLDAEGDLTKGFPEGKVLASKLANDEAYSGMMAAYAGSTVTIANNYAAIEAFCVGKTVADLEAAIAGLDSTTAVDAVSGATLVNTLGYLQSVLQAAKAE
;
A
#
# COMPACT_ATOMS: atom_id res chain seq x y z
N MET A 1 -49.01 13.59 25.58
CA MET A 1 -47.69 14.27 25.48
C MET A 1 -46.55 13.43 26.05
N LYS A 2 -46.52 13.11 27.36
CA LYS A 2 -45.43 12.29 27.96
C LYS A 2 -45.19 10.96 27.24
N LYS A 3 -46.25 10.20 26.91
CA LYS A 3 -46.13 8.91 26.19
C LYS A 3 -45.61 9.02 24.76
N ILE A 4 -45.91 10.13 24.07
CA ILE A 4 -45.45 10.41 22.70
C ILE A 4 -43.97 10.85 22.72
N LEU A 5 -43.59 11.65 23.71
CA LEU A 5 -42.21 12.08 23.91
C LEU A 5 -41.29 10.90 24.30
N SER A 6 -41.76 9.99 25.15
CA SER A 6 -41.02 8.77 25.49
C SER A 6 -40.83 7.83 24.29
N LEU A 7 -41.80 7.77 23.38
CA LEU A 7 -41.70 6.94 22.17
C LEU A 7 -40.72 7.53 21.15
N MET A 8 -40.68 8.85 20.98
CA MET A 8 -39.69 9.51 20.11
C MET A 8 -38.26 9.39 20.63
N ILE A 9 -38.05 9.44 21.95
CA ILE A 9 -36.72 9.25 22.54
C ILE A 9 -36.25 7.81 22.38
N ALA A 10 -37.15 6.82 22.58
CA ALA A 10 -36.83 5.42 22.35
C ALA A 10 -36.53 5.14 20.87
N LEU A 11 -37.30 5.72 19.94
CA LEU A 11 -37.07 5.59 18.51
C LEU A 11 -35.75 6.25 18.08
N ALA A 12 -35.42 7.43 18.63
CA ALA A 12 -34.15 8.11 18.37
C ALA A 12 -32.94 7.34 18.94
N LEU A 13 -33.09 6.67 20.09
CA LEU A 13 -32.06 5.78 20.63
C LEU A 13 -31.85 4.55 19.75
N VAL A 14 -32.92 3.92 19.26
CA VAL A 14 -32.84 2.72 18.41
C VAL A 14 -32.32 3.06 17.00
N LEU A 15 -32.68 4.22 16.46
CA LEU A 15 -32.15 4.73 15.18
C LEU A 15 -30.69 5.20 15.30
N GLY A 16 -30.29 5.77 16.44
CA GLY A 16 -28.89 6.15 16.71
C GLY A 16 -27.98 4.95 17.00
N CYS A 17 -28.52 3.87 17.57
CA CYS A 17 -27.75 2.68 17.92
C CYS A 17 -27.43 1.78 16.71
N THR A 18 -28.23 1.86 15.63
CA THR A 18 -27.95 1.14 14.38
C THR A 18 -26.92 1.86 13.49
N ALA A 19 -26.69 3.16 13.68
CA ALA A 19 -25.67 3.93 12.96
C ALA A 19 -24.26 3.80 13.56
N ALA A 20 -24.10 3.15 14.72
CA ALA A 20 -22.84 3.11 15.48
C ALA A 20 -22.30 1.70 15.74
N LEU A 21 -22.75 0.69 15.00
CA LEU A 21 -21.99 -0.55 14.89
C LEU A 21 -20.86 -0.28 13.89
N ALA A 22 -19.74 0.24 14.39
CA ALA A 22 -18.50 0.21 13.62
C ALA A 22 -18.29 -1.24 13.17
N ASP A 23 -18.06 -1.44 11.88
CA ASP A 23 -17.67 -2.76 11.38
C ASP A 23 -16.35 -3.13 12.06
N GLU A 24 -16.41 -4.01 13.05
CA GLU A 24 -15.20 -4.49 13.74
C GLU A 24 -14.38 -5.41 12.84
N SER A 25 -14.91 -5.85 11.69
CA SER A 25 -14.17 -6.68 10.76
C SER A 25 -13.12 -5.85 10.02
N VAL A 26 -11.92 -6.42 9.95
CA VAL A 26 -10.85 -5.89 9.13
C VAL A 26 -10.82 -6.70 7.83
N ARG A 27 -11.01 -6.02 6.71
CA ARG A 27 -10.89 -6.61 5.38
C ARG A 27 -9.47 -6.41 4.87
N LEU A 28 -8.79 -7.51 4.55
CA LEU A 28 -7.49 -7.48 3.89
C LEU A 28 -7.67 -7.68 2.38
N SER A 29 -7.02 -6.84 1.59
CA SER A 29 -7.00 -6.91 0.13
C SER A 29 -5.58 -6.82 -0.35
N GLN A 30 -5.24 -7.54 -1.43
CA GLN A 30 -3.91 -7.49 -2.04
C GLN A 30 -4.04 -7.44 -3.55
N VAL A 31 -3.22 -6.61 -4.18
CA VAL A 31 -3.07 -6.56 -5.63
C VAL A 31 -1.62 -6.77 -6.03
N TYR A 32 -1.45 -7.41 -7.18
CA TYR A 32 -0.19 -7.46 -7.89
C TYR A 32 -0.22 -6.42 -9.01
N CYS A 33 0.73 -5.49 -9.01
CA CYS A 33 0.71 -4.31 -9.85
C CYS A 33 2.11 -3.95 -10.38
N ALA A 34 2.23 -2.82 -11.08
CA ALA A 34 3.47 -2.35 -11.67
C ALA A 34 3.68 -0.84 -11.40
N PRO A 35 3.75 -0.42 -10.12
CA PRO A 35 3.80 1.00 -9.77
C PRO A 35 5.06 1.70 -10.29
N ASN A 36 6.14 0.92 -10.48
CA ASN A 36 7.43 1.36 -11.02
C ASN A 36 7.71 0.81 -12.44
N GLY A 37 6.65 0.65 -13.26
CA GLY A 37 6.78 0.12 -14.61
C GLY A 37 7.04 -1.39 -14.67
N SER A 38 7.58 -1.89 -15.79
CA SER A 38 7.66 -3.33 -16.09
C SER A 38 8.89 -4.05 -15.52
N GLY A 39 9.75 -3.35 -14.79
CA GLY A 39 10.99 -3.92 -14.23
C GLY A 39 10.80 -4.69 -12.92
N SER A 40 9.64 -4.56 -12.29
CA SER A 40 9.28 -5.18 -11.02
C SER A 40 7.80 -5.51 -10.96
N VAL A 41 7.43 -6.39 -10.02
CA VAL A 41 6.03 -6.68 -9.67
C VAL A 41 5.78 -6.11 -8.28
N GLY A 42 4.92 -5.10 -8.18
CA GLY A 42 4.45 -4.58 -6.91
C GLY A 42 3.48 -5.54 -6.23
N ILE A 43 3.62 -5.65 -4.92
CA ILE A 43 2.69 -6.32 -4.01
C ILE A 43 2.19 -5.23 -3.08
N VAL A 44 0.92 -4.87 -3.22
CA VAL A 44 0.30 -3.86 -2.35
C VAL A 44 -0.85 -4.49 -1.61
N THR A 45 -0.73 -4.50 -0.29
CA THR A 45 -1.74 -5.03 0.63
C THR A 45 -2.36 -3.89 1.42
N VAL A 46 -3.68 -3.87 1.52
CA VAL A 46 -4.43 -2.86 2.27
C VAL A 46 -5.40 -3.55 3.22
N ALA A 47 -5.37 -3.12 4.48
CA ALA A 47 -6.35 -3.48 5.49
C ALA A 47 -7.34 -2.31 5.67
N LEU A 48 -8.64 -2.61 5.59
CA LEU A 48 -9.72 -1.65 5.81
C LEU A 48 -10.58 -2.05 6.99
N GLN A 49 -11.00 -1.05 7.76
CA GLN A 49 -12.07 -1.17 8.73
C GLN A 49 -13.22 -0.27 8.26
N GLY A 50 -14.31 -0.88 7.79
CA GLY A 50 -15.30 -0.16 6.98
C GLY A 50 -14.65 0.41 5.71
N ASP A 51 -14.70 1.73 5.54
CA ASP A 51 -14.09 2.46 4.43
C ASP A 51 -12.74 3.12 4.78
N VAL A 52 -12.28 2.99 6.03
CA VAL A 52 -11.03 3.58 6.52
C VAL A 52 -9.86 2.64 6.32
N ILE A 53 -8.78 3.14 5.72
CA ILE A 53 -7.52 2.43 5.57
C ILE A 53 -6.81 2.39 6.93
N VAL A 54 -6.68 1.21 7.52
CA VAL A 54 -6.04 1.03 8.84
C VAL A 54 -4.60 0.52 8.75
N ALA A 55 -4.23 -0.10 7.64
CA ALA A 55 -2.85 -0.47 7.34
C ALA A 55 -2.64 -0.60 5.82
N VAL A 56 -1.42 -0.29 5.39
CA VAL A 56 -0.94 -0.49 4.03
C VAL A 56 0.42 -1.15 4.12
N HIS A 57 0.69 -2.08 3.21
CA HIS A 57 2.01 -2.64 3.01
C HIS A 57 2.35 -2.64 1.53
N ILE A 58 3.52 -2.11 1.17
CA ILE A 58 4.05 -2.05 -0.18
C ILE A 58 5.37 -2.81 -0.20
N ASP A 59 5.48 -3.75 -1.14
CA ASP A 59 6.75 -4.34 -1.54
C ASP A 59 6.81 -4.43 -3.06
N GLU A 60 8.00 -4.66 -3.60
CA GLU A 60 8.17 -4.99 -5.00
C GLU A 60 9.13 -6.17 -5.14
N LEU A 61 8.78 -7.07 -6.05
CA LEU A 61 9.62 -8.18 -6.44
C LEU A 61 10.40 -7.82 -7.71
N GLN A 62 11.70 -8.08 -7.70
CA GLN A 62 12.57 -7.85 -8.85
C GLN A 62 13.62 -8.96 -8.95
N TRP A 63 14.12 -9.19 -10.17
CA TRP A 63 15.31 -10.00 -10.37
C TRP A 63 16.54 -9.33 -9.76
N MET A 64 17.14 -9.95 -8.75
CA MET A 64 18.36 -9.49 -8.09
C MET A 64 19.46 -10.55 -8.19
N ASP A 65 20.70 -10.19 -7.84
CA ASP A 65 21.82 -11.12 -7.87
C ASP A 65 21.60 -12.30 -6.92
N ALA A 66 22.15 -13.48 -7.24
CA ALA A 66 21.94 -14.71 -6.47
C ALA A 66 22.37 -14.65 -4.99
N GLY A 67 23.11 -13.61 -4.57
CA GLY A 67 23.43 -13.35 -3.16
C GLY A 67 22.31 -12.66 -2.37
N SER A 68 21.25 -12.20 -3.03
CA SER A 68 20.08 -11.59 -2.40
C SER A 68 19.18 -12.63 -1.74
N VAL A 69 18.42 -12.19 -0.73
CA VAL A 69 17.35 -12.98 -0.11
C VAL A 69 16.23 -13.16 -1.12
N SER A 70 16.04 -14.39 -1.60
CA SER A 70 14.95 -14.71 -2.51
C SER A 70 13.61 -14.77 -1.77
N VAL A 71 12.51 -14.45 -2.47
CA VAL A 71 11.15 -14.71 -1.96
C VAL A 71 10.72 -16.18 -2.12
N LEU A 72 11.49 -16.96 -2.86
CA LEU A 72 11.23 -18.38 -3.06
C LEU A 72 12.08 -19.18 -2.09
N ASP A 73 11.42 -19.80 -1.11
CA ASP A 73 11.99 -20.90 -0.32
C ASP A 73 11.71 -22.22 -1.05
N ALA A 74 12.20 -22.32 -2.28
CA ALA A 74 11.96 -23.46 -3.15
C ALA A 74 13.15 -23.71 -4.08
N GLU A 75 13.51 -24.98 -4.23
CA GLU A 75 14.51 -25.44 -5.19
C GLU A 75 13.86 -26.24 -6.34
N GLY A 76 14.65 -26.58 -7.35
CA GLY A 76 14.23 -27.49 -8.42
C GLY A 76 13.35 -26.83 -9.48
N ASP A 77 12.20 -27.45 -9.79
CA ASP A 77 11.43 -27.10 -10.99
C ASP A 77 10.81 -25.71 -10.94
N LEU A 78 10.55 -25.17 -9.75
CA LEU A 78 9.99 -23.84 -9.56
C LEU A 78 10.96 -22.70 -9.92
N THR A 79 12.27 -22.98 -9.95
CA THR A 79 13.30 -22.00 -10.32
C THR A 79 13.83 -22.20 -11.74
N LYS A 80 13.34 -23.23 -12.45
CA LYS A 80 13.71 -23.46 -13.85
C LYS A 80 13.24 -22.29 -14.72
N GLY A 81 14.17 -21.68 -15.44
CA GLY A 81 13.90 -20.57 -16.35
C GLY A 81 14.13 -19.18 -15.75
N PHE A 82 14.63 -19.08 -14.53
CA PHE A 82 15.08 -17.80 -14.00
C PHE A 82 16.29 -17.30 -14.76
N PRO A 83 16.47 -15.96 -14.91
CA PRO A 83 17.65 -15.42 -15.54
C PRO A 83 18.92 -15.93 -14.86
N GLU A 84 19.96 -16.21 -15.65
CA GLU A 84 21.22 -16.74 -15.13
C GLU A 84 21.82 -15.81 -14.07
N GLY A 85 22.20 -16.39 -12.92
CA GLY A 85 22.79 -15.66 -11.81
C GLY A 85 21.81 -14.76 -11.03
N LYS A 86 20.50 -14.88 -11.29
CA LYS A 86 19.47 -14.08 -10.62
C LYS A 86 18.52 -14.90 -9.76
N VAL A 87 17.93 -14.23 -8.77
CA VAL A 87 16.81 -14.72 -7.96
C VAL A 87 15.67 -13.71 -8.01
N LEU A 88 14.43 -14.18 -7.88
CA LEU A 88 13.31 -13.28 -7.62
C LEU A 88 13.37 -12.88 -6.14
N ALA A 89 13.49 -11.58 -5.88
CA ALA A 89 13.76 -11.06 -4.55
C ALA A 89 12.85 -9.87 -4.21
N SER A 90 12.49 -9.77 -2.93
CA SER A 90 11.76 -8.64 -2.36
C SER A 90 12.72 -7.47 -2.18
N LYS A 91 12.29 -6.26 -2.56
CA LYS A 91 13.07 -5.04 -2.31
C LYS A 91 13.19 -4.75 -0.83
N LEU A 92 12.14 -4.99 -0.04
CA LEU A 92 12.18 -4.77 1.40
C LEU A 92 13.08 -5.79 2.12
N ALA A 93 13.01 -7.07 1.76
CA ALA A 93 13.90 -8.10 2.32
C ALA A 93 15.37 -7.86 1.98
N ASN A 94 15.64 -7.05 0.94
CA ASN A 94 16.97 -6.68 0.47
C ASN A 94 17.20 -5.15 0.51
N ASP A 95 16.57 -4.44 1.45
CA ASP A 95 16.55 -2.96 1.49
C ASP A 95 17.96 -2.34 1.45
N GLU A 96 18.92 -2.89 2.20
CA GLU A 96 20.29 -2.38 2.22
C GLU A 96 20.94 -2.44 0.81
N ALA A 97 20.90 -3.61 0.19
CA ALA A 97 21.49 -3.82 -1.13
C ALA A 97 20.77 -2.99 -2.21
N TYR A 98 19.44 -2.97 -2.19
CA TYR A 98 18.64 -2.23 -3.16
C TYR A 98 18.79 -0.72 -2.99
N SER A 99 18.75 -0.22 -1.76
CA SER A 99 18.96 1.19 -1.44
C SER A 99 20.39 1.63 -1.78
N GLY A 100 21.38 0.74 -1.62
CA GLY A 100 22.74 0.96 -2.09
C GLY A 100 22.80 1.20 -3.61
N MET A 101 22.06 0.41 -4.39
CA MET A 101 21.91 0.65 -5.84
C MET A 101 21.18 1.98 -6.13
N MET A 102 20.11 2.30 -5.42
CA MET A 102 19.41 3.58 -5.58
C MET A 102 20.34 4.77 -5.31
N ALA A 103 21.17 4.70 -4.27
CA ALA A 103 22.15 5.72 -3.96
C ALA A 103 23.22 5.83 -5.06
N ALA A 104 23.76 4.70 -5.52
CA ALA A 104 24.83 4.68 -6.52
C ALA A 104 24.38 5.13 -7.92
N TYR A 105 23.20 4.72 -8.37
CA TYR A 105 22.72 4.97 -9.74
C TYR A 105 21.80 6.17 -9.87
N ALA A 106 21.02 6.49 -8.82
CA ALA A 106 20.04 7.57 -8.84
C ALA A 106 20.33 8.67 -7.81
N GLY A 107 21.41 8.55 -7.02
CA GLY A 107 21.76 9.55 -6.02
C GLY A 107 20.78 9.65 -4.85
N SER A 108 19.95 8.61 -4.63
CA SER A 108 18.95 8.64 -3.56
C SER A 108 19.61 8.64 -2.18
N THR A 109 19.09 9.47 -1.28
CA THR A 109 19.48 9.51 0.14
C THR A 109 18.43 8.88 1.05
N VAL A 110 17.33 8.37 0.49
CA VAL A 110 16.22 7.75 1.21
C VAL A 110 16.12 6.29 0.78
N THR A 111 16.13 5.37 1.75
CA THR A 111 16.05 3.93 1.49
C THR A 111 14.71 3.54 0.88
N ILE A 112 14.64 2.40 0.18
CA ILE A 112 13.38 1.93 -0.40
C ILE A 112 12.35 1.67 0.70
N ALA A 113 12.77 1.12 1.85
CA ALA A 113 11.90 0.94 3.01
C ALA A 113 11.32 2.27 3.53
N ASN A 114 12.13 3.32 3.65
CA ASN A 114 11.65 4.62 4.13
C ASN A 114 10.73 5.30 3.12
N ASN A 115 10.97 5.14 1.81
CA ASN A 115 10.07 5.63 0.78
C ASN A 115 8.70 4.95 0.87
N TYR A 116 8.66 3.61 0.96
CA TYR A 116 7.41 2.86 1.09
C TYR A 116 6.68 3.22 2.39
N ALA A 117 7.38 3.30 3.52
CA ALA A 117 6.78 3.70 4.80
C ALA A 117 6.14 5.10 4.74
N ALA A 118 6.76 6.06 4.04
CA ALA A 118 6.17 7.39 3.86
C ALA A 118 4.88 7.35 3.02
N ILE A 119 4.86 6.55 1.96
CA ILE A 119 3.68 6.37 1.09
C ILE A 119 2.55 5.65 1.85
N GLU A 120 2.88 4.59 2.58
CA GLU A 120 1.95 3.85 3.44
C GLU A 120 1.33 4.79 4.48
N ALA A 121 2.16 5.56 5.19
CA ALA A 121 1.71 6.51 6.21
C ALA A 121 0.83 7.64 5.65
N PHE A 122 1.08 8.07 4.40
CA PHE A 122 0.20 9.03 3.73
C PHE A 122 -1.22 8.48 3.55
N CYS A 123 -1.37 7.17 3.31
CA CYS A 123 -2.66 6.53 3.04
C CYS A 123 -3.43 6.17 4.33
N VAL A 124 -2.73 5.74 5.38
CA VAL A 124 -3.36 5.29 6.63
C VAL A 124 -4.19 6.40 7.28
N GLY A 125 -5.38 6.04 7.76
CA GLY A 125 -6.34 6.93 8.41
C GLY A 125 -7.27 7.67 7.45
N LYS A 126 -7.03 7.60 6.13
CA LYS A 126 -7.96 8.13 5.12
C LYS A 126 -9.08 7.14 4.83
N THR A 127 -10.24 7.65 4.45
CA THR A 127 -11.22 6.82 3.74
C THR A 127 -10.74 6.54 2.31
N VAL A 128 -11.30 5.51 1.66
CA VAL A 128 -11.03 5.24 0.23
C VAL A 128 -11.32 6.47 -0.64
N ALA A 129 -12.42 7.18 -0.33
CA ALA A 129 -12.81 8.39 -1.06
C ALA A 129 -11.84 9.55 -0.82
N ASP A 130 -11.35 9.73 0.42
CA ASP A 130 -10.35 10.76 0.73
C ASP A 130 -9.02 10.48 0.05
N LEU A 131 -8.59 9.22 -0.02
CA LEU A 131 -7.38 8.85 -0.76
C LEU A 131 -7.55 9.14 -2.26
N GLU A 132 -8.67 8.75 -2.86
CA GLU A 132 -8.97 9.05 -4.27
C GLU A 132 -8.95 10.55 -4.56
N ALA A 133 -9.60 11.35 -3.71
CA ALA A 133 -9.59 12.81 -3.84
C ALA A 133 -8.20 13.41 -3.64
N ALA A 134 -7.41 12.90 -2.70
CA ALA A 134 -6.06 13.40 -2.41
C ALA A 134 -5.08 13.17 -3.58
N ILE A 135 -5.30 12.13 -4.38
CA ILE A 135 -4.42 11.81 -5.52
C ILE A 135 -4.98 12.24 -6.88
N ALA A 136 -6.23 12.72 -6.90
CA ALA A 136 -6.87 13.22 -8.10
C ALA A 136 -6.12 14.44 -8.66
N GLY A 137 -5.70 14.34 -9.92
CA GLY A 137 -5.00 15.44 -10.60
C GLY A 137 -3.52 15.60 -10.23
N LEU A 138 -2.97 14.73 -9.38
CA LEU A 138 -1.52 14.66 -9.20
C LEU A 138 -0.86 14.09 -10.47
N ASP A 139 0.38 14.52 -10.68
CA ASP A 139 1.34 13.96 -11.62
C ASP A 139 2.56 13.39 -10.86
N SER A 140 3.55 12.87 -11.57
CA SER A 140 4.75 12.29 -10.94
C SER A 140 5.53 13.27 -10.06
N THR A 141 5.53 14.57 -10.39
CA THR A 141 6.28 15.59 -9.66
C THR A 141 5.52 16.01 -8.41
N THR A 142 4.26 16.39 -8.59
CA THR A 142 3.37 16.85 -7.51
C THR A 142 3.05 15.75 -6.50
N ALA A 143 3.04 14.48 -6.91
CA ALA A 143 2.87 13.36 -5.99
C ALA A 143 4.06 13.17 -5.04
N VAL A 144 5.30 13.38 -5.51
CA VAL A 144 6.48 13.35 -4.64
C VAL A 144 6.40 14.46 -3.60
N ASP A 145 6.01 15.67 -4.02
CA ASP A 145 5.87 16.81 -3.11
C ASP A 145 4.74 16.62 -2.08
N ALA A 146 3.67 15.92 -2.44
CA ALA A 146 2.53 15.66 -1.56
C ALA A 146 2.84 14.66 -0.43
N VAL A 147 3.77 13.72 -0.66
CA VAL A 147 4.10 12.65 0.30
C VAL A 147 5.42 12.99 1.00
N SER A 148 5.31 13.64 2.16
CA SER A 148 6.47 13.97 2.98
C SER A 148 7.30 12.73 3.33
N GLY A 149 8.58 12.74 2.95
CA GLY A 149 9.52 11.65 3.19
C GLY A 149 9.68 10.66 2.04
N ALA A 150 8.81 10.71 1.02
CA ALA A 150 9.00 9.95 -0.21
C ALA A 150 9.78 10.77 -1.25
N THR A 151 10.63 10.09 -2.01
CA THR A 151 11.50 10.66 -3.06
C THR A 151 11.41 9.89 -4.38
N LEU A 152 10.60 8.82 -4.43
CA LEU A 152 10.42 8.02 -5.63
C LEU A 152 9.58 8.80 -6.65
N VAL A 153 10.10 9.03 -7.86
CA VAL A 153 9.34 9.65 -8.96
C VAL A 153 8.02 8.92 -9.25
N ASN A 154 7.95 7.63 -8.93
CA ASN A 154 6.79 6.77 -9.09
C ASN A 154 5.78 6.81 -7.93
N THR A 155 5.91 7.73 -6.97
CA THR A 155 4.99 7.86 -5.81
C THR A 155 3.51 7.80 -6.21
N LEU A 156 3.12 8.47 -7.31
CA LEU A 156 1.75 8.42 -7.81
C LEU A 156 1.29 6.99 -8.14
N GLY A 157 2.14 6.19 -8.79
CA GLY A 157 1.82 4.81 -9.16
C GLY A 157 1.63 3.90 -7.94
N TYR A 158 2.38 4.13 -6.87
CA TYR A 158 2.18 3.43 -5.59
C TYR A 158 0.86 3.84 -4.94
N LEU A 159 0.55 5.14 -4.87
CA LEU A 159 -0.71 5.61 -4.32
C LEU A 159 -1.93 5.09 -5.10
N GLN A 160 -1.84 5.04 -6.43
CA GLN A 160 -2.86 4.43 -7.29
C GLN A 160 -3.00 2.92 -7.03
N SER A 161 -1.90 2.22 -6.77
CA SER A 161 -1.92 0.79 -6.43
C SER A 161 -2.56 0.54 -5.06
N VAL A 162 -2.32 1.42 -4.08
CA VAL A 162 -2.99 1.38 -2.77
C VAL A 162 -4.49 1.62 -2.95
N LEU A 163 -4.89 2.59 -3.75
CA LEU A 163 -6.30 2.84 -4.05
C LEU A 163 -6.95 1.65 -4.77
N GLN A 164 -6.23 1.02 -5.71
CA GLN A 164 -6.69 -0.18 -6.40
C GLN A 164 -6.90 -1.34 -5.42
N ALA A 165 -5.94 -1.60 -4.53
CA ALA A 165 -6.09 -2.61 -3.48
C ALA A 165 -7.28 -2.30 -2.58
N ALA A 166 -7.42 -1.05 -2.13
CA ALA A 166 -8.51 -0.64 -1.26
C ALA A 166 -9.89 -0.84 -1.90
N LYS A 167 -9.98 -0.77 -3.24
CA LYS A 167 -11.21 -1.01 -4.02
C LYS A 167 -11.39 -2.46 -4.48
N ALA A 168 -10.38 -3.33 -4.34
CA ALA A 168 -10.52 -4.74 -4.69
C ALA A 168 -11.47 -5.41 -3.68
N GLU A 169 -12.38 -6.27 -4.15
CA GLU A 169 -13.33 -7.02 -3.30
C GLU A 169 -12.78 -8.39 -2.90
#